data_AF-A0A0S8CHS9-F1
#
_entry.id   AF-A0A0S8CHS9-F1
#
_cell.length_a   1.000
_cell.length_b   1.000
_cell.length_c   1.000
_cell.angle_alpha   90.00
_cell.angle_beta   90.00
_cell.angle_gamma   90.00
#
_symmetry.space_group_name_H-M   'P 1'
#
loop_
_entity.id
_entity.type
_entity.pdbx_description
1 polymer ?
#
loop_
_entity_poly.entity_id
_entity_poly.type
_entity_poly.pdbx_seq_one_letter_code
_entity_poly.pdbx_strand_id
1 'polypeptide(L)'
;MRVNKRRSDVEIIAEMLRIGENGAPKTKMMYNANLSYSQTKKYLHFLTSQGYLNIMGTGNPSVKYHVTERGLSLLKCIDGFIEILGFYDE
;
A
#
# COMPACT_ATOMS: atom_id res chain seq x y z
N MET A 1 -16.69 7.61 -10.40
CA MET A 1 -16.36 7.46 -11.84
C MET A 1 -14.84 7.31 -12.01
N ARG A 2 -14.34 6.15 -12.45
CA ARG A 2 -12.91 5.96 -12.74
C ARG A 2 -12.55 6.47 -14.13
N VAL A 3 -11.59 7.41 -14.21
CA VAL A 3 -11.07 7.93 -15.48
C VAL A 3 -10.30 6.87 -16.28
N ASN A 4 -9.76 5.84 -15.61
CA ASN A 4 -9.05 4.72 -16.23
C ASN A 4 -9.62 3.36 -15.76
N LYS A 5 -9.68 2.37 -16.66
CA LYS A 5 -10.07 0.99 -16.32
C LYS A 5 -9.01 0.23 -15.52
N ARG A 6 -7.73 0.61 -15.64
CA ARG A 6 -6.62 -0.02 -14.90
C ARG A 6 -6.35 0.77 -13.62
N ARG A 7 -6.10 0.04 -12.52
CA ARG A 7 -5.58 0.65 -11.29
C ARG A 7 -4.24 1.30 -11.55
N SER A 8 -4.10 2.52 -11.06
CA SER A 8 -2.86 3.29 -11.04
C SER A 8 -1.92 2.83 -9.94
N ASP A 9 -0.63 3.18 -10.09
CA ASP A 9 0.38 2.88 -9.07
C ASP A 9 0.05 3.60 -7.73
N VAL A 10 -0.58 4.77 -7.80
CA VAL A 10 -1.00 5.55 -6.62
C VAL A 10 -2.09 4.83 -5.83
N GLU A 11 -3.09 4.26 -6.52
CA GLU A 11 -4.12 3.44 -5.86
C GLU A 11 -3.53 2.20 -5.19
N ILE A 12 -2.58 1.53 -5.87
CA ILE A 12 -1.89 0.36 -5.31
C ILE A 12 -1.07 0.75 -4.07
N ILE A 13 -0.36 1.87 -4.12
CA ILE A 13 0.41 2.39 -2.99
C ILE A 13 -0.52 2.70 -1.82
N ALA A 14 -1.62 3.44 -2.04
CA ALA A 14 -2.57 3.78 -0.99
C ALA A 14 -3.17 2.52 -0.34
N GLU A 15 -3.57 1.55 -1.15
CA GLU A 15 -4.12 0.28 -0.67
C GLU A 15 -3.11 -0.50 0.19
N MET A 16 -1.86 -0.62 -0.25
CA MET A 16 -0.81 -1.30 0.51
C MET A 16 -0.45 -0.58 1.82
N LEU A 17 -0.48 0.75 1.84
CA LEU A 17 -0.27 1.53 3.06
C LEU A 17 -1.42 1.31 4.06
N ARG A 18 -2.68 1.32 3.60
CA ARG A 18 -3.86 1.00 4.45
C ARG A 18 -3.78 -0.40 5.03
N ILE A 19 -3.43 -1.41 4.22
CA ILE A 19 -3.26 -2.79 4.72
C ILE A 19 -2.13 -2.85 5.78
N GLY A 20 -1.10 -2.03 5.63
CA GLY A 20 0.05 -1.94 6.52
C GLY A 20 -0.19 -1.25 7.86
N GLU A 21 -1.30 -0.53 8.06
CA GLU A 21 -1.58 0.22 9.30
C GLU A 21 -1.57 -0.67 10.55
N ASN A 22 -2.09 -1.90 10.44
CA ASN A 22 -2.11 -2.85 11.54
C ASN A 22 -0.99 -3.91 11.44
N GLY A 23 -0.05 -3.71 10.52
CA GLY A 23 0.96 -4.71 10.16
C GLY A 23 0.35 -5.89 9.41
N ALA A 24 0.89 -6.22 8.24
CA ALA A 24 0.39 -7.33 7.44
C ALA A 24 1.51 -8.19 6.86
N PRO A 25 1.33 -9.53 6.82
CA PRO A 25 2.26 -10.39 6.10
C PRO A 25 2.20 -10.13 4.60
N LYS A 26 3.28 -10.48 3.88
CA LYS A 26 3.36 -10.34 2.42
C LYS A 26 2.17 -10.94 1.67
N THR A 27 1.67 -12.08 2.14
CA THR A 27 0.51 -12.77 1.55
C THR A 27 -0.76 -11.92 1.66
N LYS A 28 -1.02 -11.31 2.82
CA LYS A 28 -2.16 -10.41 3.01
C LYS A 28 -2.04 -9.16 2.13
N MET A 29 -0.84 -8.59 2.02
CA MET A 29 -0.55 -7.47 1.10
C MET A 29 -0.87 -7.85 -0.36
N MET A 30 -0.40 -9.01 -0.81
CA MET A 30 -0.61 -9.51 -2.18
C MET A 30 -2.08 -9.73 -2.51
N TYR A 31 -2.80 -10.46 -1.65
CA TYR A 31 -4.19 -10.84 -1.92
C TYR A 31 -5.15 -9.66 -1.85
N ASN A 32 -4.99 -8.76 -0.86
CA ASN A 32 -5.87 -7.60 -0.75
C ASN A 32 -5.59 -6.61 -1.88
N ALA A 33 -4.32 -6.31 -2.15
CA ALA A 33 -3.97 -5.45 -3.27
C ALA A 33 -4.17 -6.10 -4.64
N ASN A 34 -4.72 -7.32 -4.75
CA ASN A 34 -4.94 -8.05 -6.02
C ASN A 34 -3.74 -7.96 -6.99
N LEU A 35 -2.53 -8.21 -6.46
CA LEU A 35 -1.27 -8.12 -7.19
C LEU A 35 -0.71 -9.52 -7.43
N SER A 36 -0.01 -9.71 -8.55
CA SER A 36 0.87 -10.87 -8.70
C SER A 36 2.03 -10.83 -7.70
N TYR A 37 2.68 -11.98 -7.49
CA TYR A 37 3.85 -12.07 -6.62
C TYR A 37 4.98 -11.11 -7.03
N SER A 38 5.22 -10.99 -8.34
CA SER A 38 6.29 -10.14 -8.88
C SER A 38 5.98 -8.65 -8.69
N GLN A 39 4.74 -8.23 -8.91
CA GLN A 39 4.28 -6.87 -8.63
C GLN A 39 4.39 -6.56 -7.14
N THR A 40 3.85 -7.43 -6.28
CA THR A 40 3.91 -7.25 -4.82
C THR A 40 5.35 -7.07 -4.34
N LYS A 41 6.30 -7.86 -4.86
CA LYS A 41 7.71 -7.73 -4.50
C LYS A 41 8.28 -6.36 -4.89
N LYS A 42 7.95 -5.85 -6.09
CA LYS A 42 8.40 -4.53 -6.56
C LYS A 42 7.86 -3.41 -5.67
N TYR A 43 6.57 -3.43 -5.38
CA TYR A 43 5.93 -2.41 -4.55
C TYR A 43 6.42 -2.45 -3.10
N LEU A 44 6.52 -3.63 -2.48
CA LEU A 44 7.06 -3.75 -1.13
C LEU A 44 8.50 -3.24 -1.07
N HIS A 45 9.34 -3.61 -2.04
CA HIS A 45 10.71 -3.11 -2.11
C HIS A 45 10.77 -1.59 -2.24
N PHE A 46 9.93 -0.99 -3.10
CA PHE A 46 9.83 0.45 -3.23
C PHE A 46 9.41 1.10 -1.90
N LEU A 47 8.30 0.64 -1.30
CA LEU A 47 7.75 1.23 -0.09
C LEU A 47 8.70 1.11 1.11
N THR A 48 9.42 -0.01 1.25
CA THR A 48 10.40 -0.18 2.32
C THR A 48 11.68 0.63 2.06
N SER A 49 12.16 0.67 0.82
CA SER A 49 13.39 1.43 0.48
C SER A 49 13.20 2.94 0.64
N GLN A 50 11.97 3.44 0.44
CA GLN A 50 11.61 4.84 0.68
C GLN A 50 11.21 5.13 2.14
N GLY A 51 11.16 4.13 3.01
CA GLY A 51 10.80 4.29 4.42
C GLY A 51 9.31 4.54 4.69
N TYR A 52 8.43 4.15 3.76
CA TYR A 52 6.97 4.21 3.97
C TYR A 52 6.43 2.98 4.70
N LEU A 53 7.15 1.85 4.62
CA LEU A 53 6.89 0.63 5.37
C LEU A 53 8.14 0.19 6.12
N ASN A 54 7.97 -0.28 7.36
CA ASN A 54 8.96 -1.01 8.13
C ASN A 54 8.70 -2.52 8.03
N ILE A 55 9.77 -3.30 8.11
CA ILE A 55 9.71 -4.76 8.18
C ILE A 55 9.90 -5.16 9.65
N MET A 56 8.92 -5.85 10.23
CA MET A 56 8.98 -6.35 11.60
C MET A 56 8.93 -7.88 11.64
N GLY A 57 9.68 -8.47 12.57
CA GLY A 57 9.75 -9.92 12.78
C GLY A 57 10.84 -10.62 11.97
N THR A 58 11.21 -11.83 12.41
CA THR A 58 12.23 -12.67 11.77
C THR A 58 11.61 -13.95 11.22
N GLY A 59 11.80 -14.21 9.92
CA GLY A 59 11.30 -15.42 9.24
C GLY A 59 9.85 -15.32 8.73
N ASN A 60 9.55 -15.99 7.62
CA ASN A 60 8.19 -16.06 7.05
C ASN A 60 7.42 -17.19 7.79
N PRO A 61 6.19 -17.00 8.32
CA PRO A 61 5.24 -15.89 8.12
C PRO A 61 5.31 -14.75 9.15
N SER A 62 6.29 -14.77 10.06
CA SER A 62 6.44 -13.76 11.11
C SER A 62 6.81 -12.37 10.58
N VAL A 63 7.32 -12.27 9.34
CA VAL A 63 7.58 -10.98 8.66
C VAL A 63 6.27 -10.25 8.39
N LYS A 64 6.09 -9.11 9.05
CA LYS A 64 5.00 -8.16 8.82
C LYS A 64 5.54 -6.84 8.28
N TYR A 65 4.79 -6.24 7.37
CA TYR A 65 5.03 -4.91 6.85
C TYR A 65 4.11 -3.94 7.58
N HIS A 66 4.70 -2.98 8.28
CA HIS A 66 3.99 -2.02 9.10
C HIS A 66 4.20 -0.62 8.54
N VAL A 67 3.14 0.18 8.44
CA VAL A 67 3.25 1.55 7.95
C VAL A 67 4.10 2.41 8.90
N THR A 68 4.88 3.32 8.34
CA THR A 68 5.60 4.33 9.14
C THR A 68 4.79 5.61 9.25
N GLU A 69 5.19 6.54 10.12
CA GLU A 69 4.58 7.88 10.16
C GLU A 69 4.67 8.61 8.82
N ARG A 70 5.79 8.41 8.10
CA ARG A 70 5.98 8.96 6.74
C ARG A 70 5.04 8.27 5.74
N GLY A 71 4.83 6.96 5.86
CA GLY A 71 3.84 6.22 5.08
C GLY A 71 2.41 6.70 5.32
N LEU A 72 2.03 6.94 6.58
CA LEU A 72 0.73 7.52 6.95
C LEU A 72 0.55 8.92 6.38
N SER A 73 1.59 9.74 6.42
CA SER A 73 1.57 11.08 5.83
C SER A 73 1.34 11.03 4.32
N LEU A 74 2.04 10.12 3.61
CA LEU A 74 1.82 9.90 2.19
C LEU A 74 0.38 9.44 1.89
N LEU A 75 -0.14 8.50 2.67
CA LEU A 75 -1.51 8.00 2.51
C LEU A 75 -2.53 9.14 2.66
N LYS A 76 -2.40 9.98 3.69
CA LYS A 76 -3.26 11.16 3.87
C LYS A 76 -3.21 12.13 2.69
N CYS A 77 -2.03 12.36 2.13
CA CYS A 77 -1.88 13.20 0.93
C CYS A 77 -2.58 12.59 -0.29
N ILE A 78 -2.47 11.28 -0.49
CA ILE A 78 -3.15 10.58 -1.58
C ILE A 78 -4.67 10.64 -1.39
N ASP A 79 -5.16 10.39 -0.19
CA ASP A 79 -6.59 10.42 0.13
C ASP A 79 -7.18 11.82 -0.09
N GLY A 80 -6.53 12.86 0.41
CA GLY A 80 -6.95 14.24 0.17
C GLY A 80 -6.92 14.64 -1.31
N PHE A 81 -5.93 14.14 -2.07
CA PHE A 81 -5.90 14.36 -3.52
C PHE A 81 -7.06 13.67 -4.24
N ILE A 82 -7.37 12.42 -3.89
CA ILE A 82 -8.51 11.68 -4.43
C ILE A 82 -9.84 12.38 -4.08
N GLU A 83 -9.93 12.92 -2.86
CA GLU A 83 -11.09 13.69 -2.38
C GLU A 83 -11.33 14.94 -3.23
N ILE A 84 -10.29 15.75 -3.44
CA ILE A 84 -10.35 16.97 -4.24
C ILE A 84 -10.75 16.68 -5.69
N LEU A 85 -10.31 15.54 -6.23
CA LEU A 85 -10.69 15.11 -7.59
C LEU A 85 -12.14 14.58 -7.68
N GLY A 86 -12.83 14.39 -6.55
CA GLY A 86 -14.20 13.89 -6.54
C GLY A 86 -14.31 12.42 -6.97
N PHE A 87 -13.28 11.61 -6.71
CA PHE A 87 -13.25 10.20 -7.11
C PHE A 87 -13.76 9.21 -6.06
N TYR A 88 -14.33 9.70 -4.94
CA TYR A 88 -15.08 8.83 -4.04
C TYR A 88 -16.42 8.46 -4.70
N ASP A 89 -16.54 7.18 -5.08
CA ASP A 89 -17.85 6.60 -5.38
C ASP A 89 -18.60 6.44 -4.04
N GLU A 90 -19.81 7.01 -3.97
CA GLU A 90 -20.79 6.81 -2.89
C GLU A 90 -21.17 5.31 -2.75
#